data_AF-A0ABD5DI46-F1
#
_entry.id   AF-A0ABD5DI46-F1
#
_cell.length_a   1.000
_cell.length_b   1.000
_cell.length_c   1.000
_cell.angle_alpha   90.00
_cell.angle_beta   90.00
_cell.angle_gamma   90.00
#
_symmetry.space_group_name_H-M   'P 1'
#
loop_
_entity.id
_entity.type
_entity.pdbx_description
1 polymer ?
#
loop_
_entity_poly.entity_id
_entity_poly.type
_entity_poly.pdbx_seq_one_letter_code
_entity_poly.pdbx_strand_id
1 'polypeptide(L)'
;FTHYVGTSGGNTDDMRAAVALMQAKKVQTAKVVTHILGLNAAGETTLDLPAVGGGKKLVYTGKAFPLTPLGEIADPELAAIVARHHG
;
A
#
# COMPACT_ATOMS: atom_id res chain seq x y z
N PHE A 1 26.72 -11.00 24.82
CA PHE A 1 25.42 -11.68 24.69
C PHE A 1 24.61 -10.95 23.64
N THR A 2 24.16 -11.62 22.59
CA THR A 2 23.23 -11.05 21.60
C THR A 2 21.82 -11.47 22.01
N HIS A 3 20.98 -10.51 22.38
CA HIS A 3 19.58 -10.77 22.71
C HIS A 3 18.74 -10.73 21.43
N TYR A 4 18.07 -11.83 21.13
CA TYR A 4 17.10 -11.92 20.04
C TYR A 4 15.71 -11.68 20.60
N VAL A 5 14.94 -10.82 19.93
CA VAL A 5 13.53 -10.58 20.22
C VAL A 5 12.73 -10.97 18.97
N GLY A 6 11.79 -11.90 19.12
CA GLY A 6 10.87 -12.29 18.07
C GLY A 6 9.57 -11.50 18.18
N THR A 7 9.00 -11.09 17.03
CA THR A 7 7.68 -10.45 16.96
C THR A 7 6.75 -11.31 16.12
N SER A 8 5.60 -11.73 16.64
CA SER A 8 4.62 -12.52 15.86
C SER A 8 3.62 -11.65 15.08
N GLY A 9 3.76 -10.32 15.15
CA GLY A 9 2.83 -9.34 14.57
C GLY A 9 2.36 -8.34 15.63
N GLY A 10 1.11 -7.88 15.50
CA GLY A 10 0.46 -7.00 16.46
C GLY A 10 -0.91 -7.53 16.88
N ASN A 11 -1.36 -7.11 18.05
CA ASN A 11 -2.68 -7.43 18.60
C ASN A 11 -3.72 -6.34 18.28
N THR A 12 -4.93 -6.46 18.83
CA THR A 12 -6.00 -5.47 18.60
C THR A 12 -5.65 -4.08 19.14
N ASP A 13 -4.89 -3.98 20.23
CA ASP A 13 -4.48 -2.70 20.79
C ASP A 13 -3.44 -1.99 19.91
N ASP A 14 -2.51 -2.75 19.31
CA ASP A 14 -1.58 -2.22 18.31
C ASP A 14 -2.33 -1.63 17.11
N MET A 15 -3.43 -2.27 16.69
CA MET A 15 -4.30 -1.75 15.63
C MET A 15 -5.02 -0.46 16.03
N ARG A 16 -5.56 -0.38 17.24
CA ARG A 16 -6.17 0.86 17.74
C ARG A 16 -5.15 2.00 17.81
N ALA A 17 -3.95 1.72 18.30
CA ALA A 17 -2.87 2.69 18.35
C ALA A 17 -2.45 3.16 16.94
N ALA A 18 -2.30 2.23 15.99
CA ALA A 18 -2.00 2.55 14.60
C ALA A 18 -3.06 3.47 13.98
N VAL A 19 -4.35 3.17 14.19
CA VAL A 19 -5.47 4.02 13.71
C VAL A 19 -5.44 5.39 14.36
N ALA A 20 -5.21 5.49 15.67
CA ALA A 20 -5.11 6.78 16.36
C ALA A 20 -3.94 7.63 15.81
N LEU A 21 -2.80 7.01 15.49
CA LEU A 21 -1.65 7.69 14.87
C LEU A 21 -1.95 8.17 13.45
N MET A 22 -2.69 7.38 12.67
CA MET A 22 -3.16 7.78 11.34
C MET A 22 -4.13 8.96 11.41
N GLN A 23 -5.11 8.90 12.32
CA GLN A 23 -6.09 9.98 12.54
C GLN A 23 -5.42 11.28 13.01
N ALA A 24 -4.42 11.17 13.89
CA ALA A 24 -3.61 12.30 14.34
C ALA A 24 -2.62 12.81 13.28
N LYS A 25 -2.64 12.26 12.05
CA LYS A 25 -1.73 12.59 10.93
C LYS A 25 -0.25 12.40 11.26
N LYS A 26 0.08 11.63 12.31
CA LYS A 26 1.45 11.30 12.70
C LYS A 26 2.06 10.21 11.82
N VAL A 27 1.21 9.37 11.23
CA VAL A 27 1.60 8.32 10.27
C VAL A 27 0.79 8.48 9.00
N GLN A 28 1.46 8.54 7.85
CA GLN A 28 0.83 8.66 6.52
C GLN A 28 0.97 7.34 5.76
N THR A 29 -0.07 6.52 5.79
CA THR A 29 -0.07 5.19 5.14
C THR A 29 -0.19 5.26 3.61
N ALA A 30 -0.65 6.37 3.05
CA ALA A 30 -0.67 6.56 1.59
C ALA A 30 0.73 6.43 0.98
N LYS A 31 1.76 6.96 1.67
CA LYS A 31 3.15 6.97 1.20
C LYS A 31 3.82 5.60 1.10
N VAL A 32 3.23 4.55 1.67
CA VAL A 32 3.76 3.19 1.54
C VAL A 32 3.09 2.42 0.40
N VAL A 33 2.02 2.95 -0.20
CA VAL A 33 1.41 2.37 -1.40
C VAL A 33 2.26 2.78 -2.60
N THR A 34 2.56 1.81 -3.45
CA THR A 34 3.38 2.03 -4.66
C THR A 34 2.65 1.64 -5.93
N HIS A 35 1.66 0.75 -5.81
CA HIS A 35 0.88 0.26 -6.93
C HIS A 35 -0.59 0.15 -6.56
N ILE A 36 -1.44 0.26 -7.57
CA ILE A 36 -2.88 0.03 -7.50
C ILE A 36 -3.26 -1.04 -8.53
N LEU A 37 -4.31 -1.82 -8.24
CA LEU A 37 -4.81 -2.86 -9.14
C LEU A 37 -6.29 -3.17 -8.89
N GLY A 38 -6.96 -3.76 -9.87
CA GLY A 38 -8.27 -4.38 -9.70
C GLY A 38 -8.18 -5.76 -9.06
N LEU A 39 -9.29 -6.27 -8.50
CA LEU A 39 -9.33 -7.62 -7.91
C LEU A 39 -9.00 -8.72 -8.93
N ASN A 40 -9.33 -8.49 -10.20
CA ASN A 40 -9.02 -9.39 -11.31
C ASN A 40 -7.52 -9.65 -11.50
N ALA A 41 -6.65 -8.70 -11.12
CA ALA A 41 -5.19 -8.82 -11.26
C ALA A 41 -4.49 -9.28 -9.97
N ALA A 42 -5.23 -9.42 -8.86
CA ALA A 42 -4.64 -9.67 -7.54
C ALA A 42 -3.98 -11.05 -7.44
N GLY A 43 -4.58 -12.08 -8.05
CA GLY A 43 -4.04 -13.44 -8.02
C GLY A 43 -2.69 -13.54 -8.73
N GLU A 44 -2.62 -13.08 -9.98
CA GLU A 44 -1.39 -13.05 -10.78
C GLU A 44 -0.30 -12.20 -10.12
N THR A 45 -0.66 -10.99 -9.66
CA THR A 45 0.28 -10.11 -8.94
C THR A 45 0.86 -10.78 -7.69
N THR A 46 0.06 -11.59 -6.99
CA THR A 46 0.52 -12.29 -5.78
C THR A 46 1.50 -13.41 -6.12
N LEU A 47 1.27 -14.14 -7.22
CA LEU A 47 2.18 -15.18 -7.70
C LEU A 47 3.54 -14.61 -8.11
N ASP A 48 3.56 -13.41 -8.68
CA ASP A 48 4.77 -12.73 -9.17
C ASP A 48 5.33 -11.67 -8.19
N LEU A 49 4.88 -11.69 -6.94
CA LEU A 49 5.22 -10.65 -5.95
C LEU A 49 6.73 -10.38 -5.79
N PRO A 50 7.64 -11.38 -5.84
CA PRO A 50 9.08 -11.15 -5.75
C PRO A 50 9.64 -10.31 -6.92
N ALA A 51 9.09 -10.44 -8.12
CA ALA A 51 9.57 -9.72 -9.32
C ALA A 51 8.98 -8.31 -9.43
N VAL A 52 7.73 -8.11 -8.98
CA VAL A 52 7.04 -6.81 -9.00
C VAL A 52 7.77 -5.75 -8.17
N GLY A 53 8.40 -6.13 -7.06
CA GLY A 53 9.07 -5.19 -6.16
C GLY A 53 8.13 -4.15 -5.53
N GLY A 54 8.67 -3.04 -5.00
CA GLY A 54 7.88 -1.95 -4.42
C GLY A 54 7.21 -2.25 -3.07
N GLY A 55 6.50 -1.25 -2.52
CA GLY A 55 5.84 -1.31 -1.22
C GLY A 55 4.48 -2.00 -1.24
N LYS A 56 3.46 -1.36 -0.67
CA LYS A 56 2.09 -1.90 -0.63
C LYS A 56 1.42 -1.81 -2.00
N LYS A 57 0.58 -2.81 -2.32
CA LYS A 57 -0.30 -2.83 -3.49
C LYS A 57 -1.75 -2.72 -3.02
N LEU A 58 -2.47 -1.70 -3.50
CA LEU A 58 -3.84 -1.41 -3.09
C LEU A 58 -4.84 -1.95 -4.12
N VAL A 59 -5.63 -2.95 -3.71
CA VAL A 59 -6.63 -3.61 -4.56
C VAL A 59 -7.98 -2.90 -4.46
N TYR A 60 -8.51 -2.43 -5.58
CA TYR A 60 -9.87 -1.90 -5.69
C TYR A 60 -10.83 -3.02 -6.13
N THR A 61 -11.61 -3.54 -5.18
CA THR A 61 -12.40 -4.76 -5.39
C THR A 61 -13.53 -4.64 -6.41
N GLY A 62 -14.07 -3.43 -6.59
CA GLY A 62 -15.14 -3.14 -7.56
C GLY A 62 -14.65 -2.62 -8.91
N LYS A 63 -13.35 -2.68 -9.21
CA LYS A 63 -12.75 -2.15 -10.44
C LYS A 63 -11.92 -3.22 -11.13
N ALA A 64 -11.90 -3.18 -12.46
CA ALA A 64 -11.13 -4.08 -13.30
C ALA A 64 -10.06 -3.30 -14.07
N PHE A 65 -8.79 -3.48 -13.68
CA PHE A 65 -7.63 -2.85 -14.31
C PHE A 65 -6.35 -3.59 -13.88
N PRO A 66 -5.26 -3.50 -14.67
CA PRO A 66 -4.03 -4.23 -14.37
C PRO A 66 -3.31 -3.64 -13.14
N LEU A 67 -2.23 -4.30 -12.73
CA LEU A 67 -1.28 -3.69 -11.80
C LEU A 67 -0.68 -2.41 -12.42
N THR A 68 -0.80 -1.29 -11.72
CA THR A 68 -0.32 0.01 -12.19
C THR A 68 0.50 0.69 -11.11
N PRO A 69 1.79 1.02 -11.37
CA PRO A 69 2.59 1.85 -10.49
C PRO A 69 2.00 3.25 -10.36
N LEU A 70 1.98 3.82 -9.15
CA LEU A 70 1.46 5.18 -8.94
C LEU A 70 2.28 6.24 -9.70
N GLY A 71 3.58 6.00 -9.91
CA GLY A 71 4.46 6.87 -10.69
C GLY A 71 4.24 6.84 -12.21
N GLU A 72 3.43 5.90 -12.71
CA GLU A 72 3.18 5.70 -14.14
C GLU A 72 1.71 5.97 -14.51
N ILE A 73 0.96 6.64 -13.64
CA ILE A 73 -0.43 7.04 -13.92
C ILE A 73 -0.43 8.05 -15.07
N ALA A 74 -0.98 7.62 -16.22
CA ALA A 74 -1.06 8.42 -17.44
C ALA A 74 -2.26 9.38 -17.48
N ASP A 75 -3.31 9.11 -16.70
CA ASP A 75 -4.47 9.98 -16.64
C ASP A 75 -4.12 11.33 -16.00
N PRO A 76 -4.34 12.48 -16.67
CA PRO A 76 -3.90 13.79 -16.19
C PRO A 76 -4.54 14.21 -14.87
N GLU A 77 -5.81 13.87 -14.64
CA GLU A 77 -6.53 14.24 -13.42
C GLU A 77 -6.00 13.43 -12.23
N LEU A 78 -5.85 12.13 -12.41
CA LEU A 78 -5.29 11.24 -11.39
C LEU A 78 -3.82 11.57 -11.10
N ALA A 79 -3.01 11.86 -12.12
CA ALA A 79 -1.62 12.28 -11.96
C ALA A 79 -1.51 13.58 -11.14
N ALA A 80 -2.40 14.55 -11.36
CA ALA A 80 -2.45 15.77 -10.58
C ALA A 80 -2.79 15.51 -9.09
N ILE A 81 -3.69 14.56 -8.82
CA ILE A 81 -4.05 14.16 -7.45
C ILE A 81 -2.85 13.50 -6.75
N VAL A 82 -2.16 12.58 -7.42
CA VAL A 82 -0.95 11.90 -6.92
C VAL A 82 0.14 12.92 -6.59
N ALA A 83 0.40 13.85 -7.50
CA ALA A 83 1.39 14.91 -7.31
C ALA A 83 1.05 15.81 -6.10
N ARG A 84 -0.23 16.20 -5.94
CA ARG A 84 -0.69 17.02 -4.81
C ARG A 84 -0.46 16.36 -3.45
N HIS A 85 -0.51 15.03 -3.39
CA HIS A 85 -0.38 14.27 -2.14
C HIS A 85 1.01 13.68 -1.91
N HIS A 86 1.96 13.94 -2.81
CA HIS A 86 3.36 13.49 -2.73
C HIS A 86 3.49 11.96 -2.63
N GLY A 87 2.65 11.23 -3.35
CA GLY A 87 2.62 9.76 -3.35
C GLY A 87 1.25 9.21 -3.73
#